data_AF-A0AAV1J5X5-F1
#
_entry.id   AF-A0AAV1J5X5-F1
#
_cell.length_a   1.000
_cell.length_b   1.000
_cell.length_c   1.000
_cell.angle_alpha   90.00
_cell.angle_beta   90.00
_cell.angle_gamma   90.00
#
_symmetry.space_group_name_H-M   'P 1'
#
loop_
_entity.id
_entity.type
_entity.pdbx_description
1 polymer ?
#
loop_
_entity_poly.entity_id
_entity_poly.type
_entity_poly.pdbx_seq_one_letter_code
_entity_poly.pdbx_strand_id
1 'polypeptide(L)'
;MYSKPVVRSLILYLVLSYAHAQFNIPEVTIQALKPKGIRVSISDPENKLNQFVFQGNVNRKIGSNDVGEISGEVLKPKNGVWVYEDPSISLKPGDVISYYTYVTRDRKGYVNDNLSFTVTELVDPSRPNPSTRDCKATVTEVAGAKACAGQVVFEDNFDSFREDLWYIEQYIPEQPDYPFVSYQRPPRSDVVSIKDGNLRIAPQLLINQPGYSNNSVLSGSLDLTSGCTSRTMYLSRCSTSAWGASILPPVVSGRVTTKIAFKYGVVEVRAKLPQGDWLYPDILLEPLMNKYGFMNYASGIIRIAGARGNVELSGSQDFSNKLLYGGPILDFNCRNNLLRTKRNDFPWSNDFHTYTLRWEPGRIILAVDGVEWARVEPSASGLQGLLGQDCPVPRDLLATGSDMAPFDDYFYLALGVAVGGITEFPDGTFTSGFRPKPWRNPGRKAALNFWQDEDAWWPTWSQPFIVDYVRIRAI
;
A
#
# COMPACT_ATOMS: atom_id res chain seq x y z
N MET A 1 -41.74 4.07 64.88
CA MET A 1 -40.78 5.18 65.01
C MET A 1 -39.42 4.66 64.52
N TYR A 2 -38.93 5.22 63.40
CA TYR A 2 -37.63 5.01 62.74
C TYR A 2 -37.15 3.60 62.37
N SER A 3 -37.13 3.31 61.06
CA SER A 3 -36.08 2.47 60.48
C SER A 3 -35.57 3.15 59.20
N LYS A 4 -34.27 3.45 59.18
CA LYS A 4 -33.58 4.22 58.12
C LYS A 4 -33.36 3.35 56.87
N PRO A 5 -33.42 3.91 55.65
CA PRO A 5 -32.99 3.18 54.46
C PRO A 5 -31.46 3.16 54.38
N VAL A 6 -30.90 1.96 54.24
CA VAL A 6 -29.47 1.74 53.98
C VAL A 6 -29.23 1.93 52.48
N VAL A 7 -28.54 3.02 52.11
CA VAL A 7 -28.01 3.24 50.77
C VAL A 7 -26.81 2.31 50.58
N ARG A 8 -26.96 1.28 49.74
CA ARG A 8 -25.81 0.50 49.24
C ARG A 8 -25.30 1.16 47.97
N SER A 9 -24.24 1.96 48.11
CA SER A 9 -23.45 2.45 46.98
C SER A 9 -22.78 1.27 46.27
N LEU A 10 -23.19 1.00 45.04
CA LEU A 10 -22.49 0.10 44.14
C LEU A 10 -21.33 0.88 43.49
N ILE A 11 -20.11 0.70 44.01
CA ILE A 11 -18.89 1.23 43.38
C ILE A 11 -18.54 0.28 42.23
N LEU A 12 -18.81 0.73 40.99
CA LEU A 12 -18.40 0.02 39.78
C LEU A 12 -16.92 0.30 39.54
N TYR A 13 -16.06 -0.69 39.81
CA TYR A 13 -14.64 -0.62 39.47
C TYR A 13 -14.47 -0.67 37.95
N LEU A 14 -14.13 0.48 37.36
CA LEU A 14 -13.70 0.59 35.97
C LEU A 14 -12.29 -0.01 35.87
N VAL A 15 -12.18 -1.25 35.38
CA VAL A 15 -10.89 -1.85 35.04
C VAL A 15 -10.46 -1.27 33.69
N LEU A 16 -9.61 -0.25 33.74
CA LEU A 16 -8.85 0.24 32.59
C LEU A 16 -7.86 -0.86 32.16
N SER A 17 -8.25 -1.68 31.18
CA SER A 17 -7.31 -2.57 30.50
C SER A 17 -6.40 -1.73 29.60
N TYR A 18 -5.23 -1.35 30.13
CA TYR A 18 -4.12 -0.90 29.30
C TYR A 18 -3.64 -2.08 28.46
N ALA A 19 -3.95 -2.08 27.17
CA ALA A 19 -3.30 -2.95 26.20
C ALA A 19 -1.85 -2.44 26.02
N HIS A 20 -0.91 -3.02 26.76
CA HIS A 20 0.50 -2.84 26.44
C HIS A 20 0.78 -3.52 25.10
N ALA A 21 1.19 -2.74 24.10
CA ALA A 21 1.77 -3.30 22.88
C ALA A 21 2.96 -4.19 23.29
N GLN A 22 2.86 -5.48 23.02
CA GLN A 22 3.92 -6.44 23.31
C GLN A 22 5.09 -6.14 22.38
N PHE A 23 6.25 -5.85 22.96
CA PHE A 23 7.47 -5.61 22.20
C PHE A 23 7.95 -6.92 21.56
N ASN A 24 8.04 -6.95 20.23
CA ASN A 24 8.59 -8.08 19.48
C ASN A 24 10.09 -7.86 19.26
N ILE A 25 10.88 -8.86 19.60
CA ILE A 25 12.33 -8.84 19.42
C ILE A 25 12.64 -8.95 17.91
N PRO A 26 13.55 -8.11 17.35
CA PRO A 26 13.96 -8.23 15.95
C PRO A 26 14.48 -9.62 15.60
N GLU A 27 14.29 -10.03 14.35
CA GLU A 27 14.77 -11.33 13.87
C GLU A 27 16.31 -11.42 13.90
N VAL A 28 16.81 -12.59 14.29
CA VAL A 28 18.24 -12.88 14.46
C VAL A 28 18.79 -13.52 13.21
N THR A 29 19.81 -12.91 12.62
CA THR A 29 20.58 -13.49 11.52
C THR A 29 21.80 -14.21 12.07
N ILE A 30 22.02 -15.46 11.65
CA ILE A 30 23.17 -16.28 12.03
C ILE A 30 23.93 -16.71 10.77
N GLN A 31 25.25 -16.56 10.76
CA GLN A 31 26.13 -16.98 9.67
C GLN A 31 27.27 -17.83 10.22
N ALA A 32 27.50 -19.00 9.63
CA ALA A 32 28.71 -19.80 9.86
C ALA A 32 29.83 -19.33 8.92
N LEU A 33 31.05 -19.12 9.41
CA LEU A 33 32.14 -18.44 8.69
C LEU A 33 33.25 -19.39 8.20
N LYS A 34 33.93 -19.06 7.09
CA LYS A 34 35.19 -19.68 6.65
C LYS A 34 36.41 -18.91 7.18
N PRO A 35 37.54 -19.58 7.47
CA PRO A 35 37.70 -21.04 7.54
C PRO A 35 36.99 -21.66 8.76
N LYS A 36 36.69 -20.86 9.78
CA LYS A 36 35.88 -21.18 10.95
C LYS A 36 35.35 -19.88 11.57
N GLY A 37 34.25 -19.95 12.30
CA GLY A 37 33.67 -18.86 13.08
C GLY A 37 32.15 -18.79 12.97
N ILE A 38 31.55 -17.93 13.78
CA ILE A 38 30.12 -17.59 13.72
C ILE A 38 29.95 -16.07 13.79
N ARG A 39 28.97 -15.55 13.06
CA ARG A 39 28.47 -14.18 13.19
C ARG A 39 26.98 -14.23 13.51
N VAL A 40 26.57 -13.46 14.50
CA VAL A 40 25.16 -13.28 14.89
C VAL A 40 24.83 -11.80 14.86
N SER A 41 23.68 -11.42 14.29
CA SER A 41 23.26 -10.03 14.25
C SER A 41 21.76 -9.81 14.34
N ILE A 42 21.36 -8.67 14.88
CA ILE A 42 19.98 -8.15 14.85
C ILE A 42 19.96 -6.70 14.34
N SER A 43 18.91 -6.33 13.61
CA SER A 43 18.69 -4.95 13.13
C SER A 43 17.81 -4.16 14.10
N ASP A 44 18.23 -2.94 14.44
CA ASP A 44 17.49 -2.01 15.30
C ASP A 44 17.39 -0.64 14.62
N PRO A 45 16.60 -0.50 13.54
CA PRO A 45 16.55 0.72 12.74
C PRO A 45 16.00 1.92 13.53
N GLU A 46 15.24 1.66 14.59
CA GLU A 46 14.69 2.70 15.47
C GLU A 46 15.65 3.09 16.61
N ASN A 47 16.81 2.43 16.74
CA ASN A 47 17.81 2.61 17.82
C ASN A 47 17.19 2.56 19.23
N LYS A 48 16.32 1.59 19.49
CA LYS A 48 15.59 1.47 20.76
C LYS A 48 16.17 0.43 21.72
N LEU A 49 17.15 -0.36 21.28
CA LEU A 49 17.78 -1.36 22.13
C LEU A 49 18.95 -0.77 22.92
N ASN A 50 19.18 -1.32 24.11
CA ASN A 50 20.31 -0.97 24.98
C ASN A 50 21.34 -2.11 25.09
N GLN A 51 20.92 -3.35 24.84
CA GLN A 51 21.75 -4.54 24.95
C GLN A 51 21.20 -5.64 24.05
N PHE A 52 22.09 -6.45 23.50
CA PHE A 52 21.77 -7.69 22.80
C PHE A 52 22.65 -8.82 23.35
N VAL A 53 22.04 -9.93 23.73
CA VAL A 53 22.69 -11.14 24.21
C VAL A 53 22.22 -12.32 23.37
N PHE A 54 23.16 -13.17 22.98
CA PHE A 54 22.93 -14.42 22.28
C PHE A 54 23.52 -15.58 23.07
N GLN A 55 22.75 -16.65 23.24
CA GLN A 55 23.19 -17.87 23.88
C GLN A 55 22.76 -19.06 23.04
N GLY A 56 23.69 -19.93 22.65
CA GLY A 56 23.38 -21.08 21.80
C GLY A 56 24.30 -22.28 21.99
N ASN A 57 23.78 -23.46 21.64
CA ASN A 57 24.49 -24.73 21.63
C ASN A 57 24.44 -25.36 20.23
N VAL A 58 25.56 -25.93 19.78
CA VAL A 58 25.62 -26.66 18.51
C VAL A 58 25.19 -28.11 18.74
N ASN A 59 24.23 -28.59 17.96
CA ASN A 59 23.65 -29.94 17.97
C ASN A 59 23.13 -30.42 19.35
N ARG A 60 22.84 -29.49 20.25
CA ARG A 60 22.29 -29.75 21.59
C ARG A 60 21.27 -28.67 21.92
N LYS A 61 20.25 -29.04 22.69
CA LYS A 61 19.27 -28.08 23.21
C LYS A 61 19.93 -27.12 24.20
N ILE A 62 19.30 -25.96 24.40
CA ILE A 62 19.67 -24.96 25.40
C ILE A 62 18.37 -24.48 26.08
N GLY A 63 18.38 -24.35 27.41
CA GLY A 63 17.31 -23.71 28.16
C GLY A 63 17.46 -22.19 28.15
N SER A 64 16.37 -21.46 28.35
CA SER A 64 16.30 -19.99 28.20
C SER A 64 17.12 -19.18 29.23
N ASN A 65 17.76 -19.85 30.20
CA ASN A 65 18.65 -19.26 31.21
C ASN A 65 20.04 -19.93 31.25
N ASP A 66 20.32 -20.86 30.32
CA ASP A 66 21.59 -21.57 30.28
C ASP A 66 22.64 -20.73 29.57
N VAL A 67 23.89 -20.79 30.04
CA VAL A 67 25.01 -20.25 29.27
C VAL A 67 25.38 -21.26 28.19
N GLY A 68 25.24 -20.85 26.93
CA GLY A 68 25.53 -21.68 25.78
C GLY A 68 27.01 -21.80 25.48
N GLU A 69 27.37 -22.80 24.68
CA GLU A 69 28.68 -22.93 24.05
C GLU A 69 29.06 -21.69 23.23
N ILE A 70 28.06 -21.04 22.62
CA ILE A 70 28.18 -19.76 21.93
C ILE A 70 27.50 -18.72 22.81
N SER A 71 28.29 -17.82 23.42
CA SER A 71 27.81 -16.79 24.34
C SER A 71 28.32 -15.42 23.92
N GLY A 72 27.42 -14.57 23.45
CA GLY A 72 27.74 -13.23 22.98
C GLY A 72 26.93 -12.16 23.68
N GLU A 73 27.59 -11.08 24.09
CA GLU A 73 26.95 -9.88 24.63
C GLU A 73 27.45 -8.65 23.88
N VAL A 74 26.51 -7.84 23.40
CA VAL A 74 26.76 -6.62 22.64
C VAL A 74 26.05 -5.47 23.34
N LEU A 75 26.84 -4.48 23.80
CA LEU A 75 26.34 -3.32 24.54
C LEU A 75 26.16 -2.07 23.68
N LYS A 76 26.68 -2.06 22.45
CA LYS A 76 26.58 -0.94 21.52
C LYS A 76 26.48 -1.43 20.07
N PRO A 77 25.56 -0.89 19.25
CA PRO A 77 25.47 -1.24 17.84
C PRO A 77 26.54 -0.52 17.02
N LYS A 78 26.81 -1.06 15.83
CA LYS A 78 27.60 -0.40 14.79
C LYS A 78 26.68 -0.11 13.60
N ASN A 79 26.46 1.17 13.29
CA ASN A 79 25.56 1.63 12.22
C ASN A 79 24.12 1.06 12.32
N GLY A 80 23.53 1.02 13.52
CA GLY A 80 22.15 0.51 13.74
C GLY A 80 22.02 -1.02 13.71
N VAL A 81 23.13 -1.75 13.62
CA VAL A 81 23.18 -3.22 13.65
C VAL A 81 23.97 -3.68 14.86
N TRP A 82 23.40 -4.61 15.63
CA TRP A 82 24.05 -5.26 16.75
C TRP A 82 24.71 -6.54 16.23
N VAL A 83 26.02 -6.69 16.40
CA VAL A 83 26.78 -7.80 15.81
C VAL A 83 27.68 -8.42 16.88
N TYR A 84 27.58 -9.74 17.01
CA TYR A 84 28.50 -10.59 17.75
C TYR A 84 29.23 -11.52 16.77
N GLU A 85 30.53 -11.68 16.94
CA GLU A 85 31.35 -12.60 16.15
C GLU A 85 32.24 -13.43 17.08
N ASP A 86 32.33 -14.73 16.84
CA ASP A 86 33.28 -15.62 17.49
C ASP A 86 34.03 -16.45 16.44
N PRO A 87 35.32 -16.17 16.20
CA PRO A 87 36.14 -16.89 15.22
C PRO A 87 36.61 -18.27 15.71
N SER A 88 36.36 -18.64 16.97
CA SER A 88 36.80 -19.91 17.54
C SER A 88 35.83 -21.06 17.22
N ILE A 89 34.56 -20.75 17.01
CA ILE A 89 33.48 -21.71 16.76
C ILE A 89 33.64 -22.37 15.39
N SER A 90 33.62 -23.71 15.36
CA SER A 90 33.75 -24.48 14.13
C SER A 90 32.42 -25.13 13.77
N LEU A 91 31.81 -24.69 12.68
CA LEU A 91 30.51 -25.16 12.18
C LEU A 91 30.69 -25.86 10.84
N LYS A 92 29.78 -26.79 10.52
CA LYS A 92 29.65 -27.42 9.19
C LYS A 92 28.19 -27.45 8.73
N PRO A 93 27.94 -27.52 7.41
CA PRO A 93 26.60 -27.75 6.89
C PRO A 93 25.95 -28.98 7.53
N GLY A 94 24.70 -28.82 7.98
CA GLY A 94 23.93 -29.81 8.72
C GLY A 94 23.98 -29.66 10.24
N ASP A 95 24.87 -28.83 10.80
CA ASP A 95 24.82 -28.49 12.23
C ASP A 95 23.57 -27.67 12.56
N VAL A 96 22.95 -27.96 13.70
CA VAL A 96 21.78 -27.21 14.21
C VAL A 96 22.18 -26.45 15.46
N ILE A 97 22.05 -25.13 15.43
CA ILE A 97 22.27 -24.26 16.58
C ILE A 97 20.93 -24.05 17.26
N SER A 98 20.73 -24.60 18.44
CA SER A 98 19.59 -24.23 19.31
C SER A 98 20.00 -23.03 20.15
N TYR A 99 19.18 -21.98 20.20
CA TYR A 99 19.56 -20.72 20.84
C TYR A 99 18.37 -19.96 21.45
N TYR A 100 18.71 -18.99 22.30
CA TYR A 100 17.81 -17.93 22.70
C TYR A 100 18.53 -16.58 22.61
N THR A 101 17.74 -15.50 22.52
CA THR A 101 18.25 -14.14 22.57
C THR A 101 17.62 -13.35 23.68
N TYR A 102 18.37 -12.41 24.22
CA TYR A 102 17.89 -11.46 25.21
C TYR A 102 18.24 -10.05 24.77
N VAL A 103 17.27 -9.14 24.83
CA VAL A 103 17.48 -7.73 24.54
C VAL A 103 16.93 -6.87 25.66
N THR A 104 17.55 -5.71 25.87
CA THR A 104 16.98 -4.69 26.76
C THR A 104 16.50 -3.49 25.98
N ARG A 105 15.34 -2.99 26.36
CA ARG A 105 14.75 -1.75 25.85
C ARG A 105 14.04 -1.05 27.00
N ASP A 106 14.26 0.26 27.14
CA ASP A 106 13.61 1.09 28.18
C ASP A 106 13.80 0.50 29.60
N ARG A 107 14.98 -0.08 29.87
CA ARG A 107 15.37 -0.80 31.11
C ARG A 107 14.55 -2.06 31.44
N LYS A 108 13.78 -2.59 30.48
CA LYS A 108 13.11 -3.89 30.56
C LYS A 108 13.84 -4.91 29.68
N GLY A 109 13.96 -6.14 30.17
CA GLY A 109 14.54 -7.26 29.45
C GLY A 109 13.48 -8.10 28.75
N TYR A 110 13.79 -8.59 27.56
CA TYR A 110 12.92 -9.45 26.76
C TYR A 110 13.73 -10.65 26.28
N VAL A 111 13.16 -11.85 26.39
CA VAL A 111 13.77 -13.11 25.93
C VAL A 111 12.98 -13.66 24.75
N ASN A 112 13.68 -14.11 23.71
CA ASN A 112 13.14 -14.94 22.63
C ASN A 112 13.83 -16.30 22.66
N ASP A 113 13.12 -17.36 23.01
CA ASP A 113 13.68 -18.69 23.24
C ASP A 113 13.12 -19.76 22.30
N ASN A 114 13.58 -21.01 22.47
CA ASN A 114 13.21 -22.16 21.64
C ASN A 114 13.48 -21.96 20.13
N LEU A 115 14.49 -21.17 19.80
CA LEU A 115 14.88 -20.90 18.42
C LEU A 115 15.91 -21.93 17.95
N SER A 116 15.89 -22.20 16.64
CA SER A 116 16.87 -23.09 16.01
C SER A 116 17.28 -22.57 14.65
N PHE A 117 18.57 -22.68 14.34
CA PHE A 117 19.13 -22.36 13.04
C PHE A 117 19.90 -23.57 12.50
N THR A 118 19.62 -23.97 11.26
CA THR A 118 20.38 -25.05 10.60
C THR A 118 21.40 -24.44 9.68
N VAL A 119 22.67 -24.79 9.86
CA VAL A 119 23.77 -24.35 8.99
C VAL A 119 23.59 -25.03 7.63
N THR A 120 23.29 -24.25 6.60
CA THR A 120 23.20 -24.75 5.22
C THR A 120 24.51 -24.57 4.45
N GLU A 121 25.29 -23.54 4.76
CA GLU A 121 26.55 -23.21 4.12
C GLU A 121 27.53 -22.47 5.04
N LEU A 122 28.82 -22.41 4.65
CA LEU A 122 29.85 -21.60 5.29
C LEU A 122 30.17 -20.36 4.44
N VAL A 123 30.03 -19.18 5.05
CA VAL A 123 30.24 -17.86 4.45
C VAL A 123 31.69 -17.44 4.62
N ASP A 124 32.40 -17.14 3.54
CA ASP A 124 33.74 -16.55 3.63
C ASP A 124 33.62 -15.07 4.01
N PRO A 125 34.18 -14.60 5.16
CA PRO A 125 34.10 -13.20 5.58
C PRO A 125 35.05 -12.27 4.81
N SER A 126 36.07 -12.82 4.15
CA SER A 126 36.97 -12.13 3.21
C SER A 126 36.41 -12.06 1.80
N ARG A 127 35.52 -12.99 1.43
CA ARG A 127 34.55 -12.72 0.37
C ARG A 127 33.48 -11.79 0.94
N PRO A 128 33.14 -10.71 0.26
CA PRO A 128 31.93 -10.01 0.62
C PRO A 128 30.75 -10.97 0.54
N ASN A 129 29.86 -10.90 1.54
CA ASN A 129 28.54 -11.48 1.46
C ASN A 129 27.93 -11.07 0.10
N PRO A 130 27.23 -11.95 -0.64
CA PRO A 130 26.60 -11.59 -1.91
C PRO A 130 25.65 -10.38 -1.79
N SER A 131 25.24 -10.04 -0.56
CA SER A 131 24.39 -8.91 -0.20
C SER A 131 25.12 -7.62 0.19
N THR A 132 26.47 -7.55 0.22
CA THR A 132 27.17 -6.31 0.65
C THR A 132 28.42 -5.88 -0.13
N ARG A 133 28.71 -6.42 -1.32
CA ARG A 133 29.57 -5.72 -2.31
C ARG A 133 29.12 -5.90 -3.75
N ASP A 134 28.14 -5.10 -4.10
CA ASP A 134 28.27 -4.09 -5.16
C ASP A 134 27.04 -3.17 -5.03
N CYS A 135 26.90 -2.55 -3.84
CA CYS A 135 25.85 -1.57 -3.65
C CYS A 135 26.26 -0.28 -4.38
N LYS A 136 26.16 -0.30 -5.71
CA LYS A 136 26.21 0.92 -6.50
C LYS A 136 25.04 1.75 -6.01
N ALA A 137 25.35 2.86 -5.34
CA ALA A 137 24.36 3.76 -4.81
C ALA A 137 23.40 4.16 -5.94
N THR A 138 22.12 3.91 -5.71
CA THR A 138 21.05 4.25 -6.66
C THR A 138 20.49 5.62 -6.36
N VAL A 139 19.59 6.06 -7.24
CA VAL A 139 18.70 7.17 -6.93
C VAL A 139 17.53 6.70 -6.05
N THR A 140 17.25 5.39 -6.03
CA THR A 140 16.19 4.82 -5.20
C THR A 140 16.46 4.96 -3.70
N GLU A 141 15.48 5.50 -2.99
CA GLU A 141 15.49 5.59 -1.53
C GLU A 141 14.27 4.91 -0.92
N VAL A 142 14.45 4.23 0.21
CA VAL A 142 13.39 3.60 1.00
C VAL A 142 13.63 3.93 2.46
N ALA A 143 12.63 4.49 3.15
CA ALA A 143 12.74 4.92 4.55
C ALA A 143 13.98 5.79 4.86
N GLY A 144 14.40 6.68 3.94
CA GLY A 144 15.56 7.55 4.11
C GLY A 144 16.92 6.94 3.71
N ALA A 145 16.97 5.63 3.41
CA ALA A 145 18.19 4.93 3.03
C ALA A 145 18.24 4.65 1.52
N LYS A 146 19.41 4.75 0.91
CA LYS A 146 19.61 4.38 -0.50
C LYS A 146 19.61 2.87 -0.68
N ALA A 147 18.86 2.40 -1.66
CA ALA A 147 18.87 0.99 -2.06
C ALA A 147 20.03 0.69 -3.03
N CYS A 148 20.37 -0.58 -3.18
CA CYS A 148 21.40 -1.02 -4.12
C CYS A 148 20.83 -1.23 -5.52
N ALA A 149 21.62 -1.01 -6.56
CA ALA A 149 21.15 -1.18 -7.94
C ALA A 149 20.61 -2.59 -8.18
N GLY A 150 19.40 -2.70 -8.73
CA GLY A 150 18.72 -3.98 -8.99
C GLY A 150 18.15 -4.66 -7.75
N GLN A 151 18.34 -4.11 -6.55
CA GLN A 151 17.74 -4.65 -5.32
C GLN A 151 16.22 -4.61 -5.42
N VAL A 152 15.58 -5.73 -5.12
CA VAL A 152 14.13 -5.78 -4.86
C VAL A 152 13.90 -5.18 -3.48
N VAL A 153 13.22 -4.03 -3.43
CA VAL A 153 12.91 -3.32 -2.17
C VAL A 153 11.53 -3.67 -1.63
N PHE A 154 10.67 -4.24 -2.48
CA PHE A 154 9.36 -4.74 -2.12
C PHE A 154 8.95 -5.83 -3.10
N GLU A 155 8.39 -6.92 -2.59
CA GLU A 155 7.81 -7.98 -3.40
C GLU A 155 6.70 -8.67 -2.61
N ASP A 156 5.61 -8.96 -3.30
CA ASP A 156 4.54 -9.82 -2.79
C ASP A 156 3.93 -10.60 -3.95
N ASN A 157 3.84 -11.92 -3.78
CA ASN A 157 3.21 -12.85 -4.74
C ASN A 157 1.82 -13.29 -4.26
N PHE A 158 1.30 -12.69 -3.18
CA PHE A 158 -0.04 -12.90 -2.67
C PHE A 158 -0.40 -14.37 -2.39
N ASP A 159 0.55 -15.16 -1.89
CA ASP A 159 0.29 -16.50 -1.33
C ASP A 159 -0.61 -16.43 -0.08
N SER A 160 -0.53 -15.32 0.65
CA SER A 160 -1.37 -14.97 1.79
C SER A 160 -1.42 -13.45 1.96
N PHE A 161 -2.41 -12.92 2.71
CA PHE A 161 -2.46 -11.48 2.93
C PHE A 161 -1.42 -11.07 3.97
N ARG A 162 -0.39 -10.34 3.54
CA ARG A 162 0.73 -9.90 4.39
C ARG A 162 0.43 -8.54 5.03
N GLU A 163 -0.17 -8.57 6.22
CA GLU A 163 -0.45 -7.35 7.01
C GLU A 163 0.83 -6.63 7.46
N ASP A 164 2.00 -7.25 7.38
CA ASP A 164 3.29 -6.60 7.59
C ASP A 164 3.75 -5.78 6.36
N LEU A 165 3.22 -6.05 5.17
CA LEU A 165 3.55 -5.36 3.92
C LEU A 165 2.49 -4.35 3.48
N TRP A 166 1.22 -4.60 3.80
CA TRP A 166 0.09 -3.82 3.32
C TRP A 166 -0.78 -3.26 4.45
N TYR A 167 -1.35 -2.08 4.24
CA TYR A 167 -2.56 -1.62 4.92
C TYR A 167 -3.77 -1.95 4.04
N ILE A 168 -4.86 -2.43 4.65
CA ILE A 168 -6.19 -2.37 4.02
C ILE A 168 -6.81 -1.04 4.46
N GLU A 169 -7.19 -0.23 3.48
CA GLU A 169 -7.74 1.09 3.72
C GLU A 169 -9.21 1.02 4.15
N GLN A 170 -9.57 1.88 5.10
CA GLN A 170 -10.92 2.02 5.63
C GLN A 170 -11.27 3.49 5.81
N TYR A 171 -11.97 4.06 4.82
CA TYR A 171 -12.46 5.43 4.80
C TYR A 171 -13.41 5.68 3.63
N ILE A 172 -14.11 6.81 3.66
CA ILE A 172 -14.93 7.35 2.57
C ILE A 172 -14.09 8.38 1.82
N PRO A 173 -13.67 8.12 0.57
CA PRO A 173 -12.91 9.08 -0.24
C PRO A 173 -13.75 10.32 -0.56
N GLU A 174 -13.10 11.48 -0.54
CA GLU A 174 -13.68 12.77 -0.90
C GLU A 174 -12.96 13.33 -2.15
N GLN A 175 -12.48 14.56 -2.07
CA GLN A 175 -11.81 15.22 -3.16
C GLN A 175 -10.49 14.55 -3.55
N PRO A 176 -10.06 14.72 -4.80
CA PRO A 176 -10.76 15.45 -5.86
C PRO A 176 -11.65 14.56 -6.74
N ASP A 177 -11.57 13.23 -6.61
CA ASP A 177 -12.30 12.28 -7.48
C ASP A 177 -13.75 11.99 -7.06
N TYR A 178 -14.05 12.10 -5.76
CA TYR A 178 -15.35 11.77 -5.16
C TYR A 178 -15.99 10.46 -5.66
N PRO A 179 -15.28 9.32 -5.68
CA PRO A 179 -15.87 8.06 -6.12
C PRO A 179 -17.00 7.62 -5.19
N PHE A 180 -17.96 6.88 -5.71
CA PHE A 180 -19.19 6.49 -5.01
C PHE A 180 -18.98 5.23 -4.17
N VAL A 181 -17.83 5.13 -3.52
CA VAL A 181 -17.42 3.99 -2.70
C VAL A 181 -17.14 4.41 -1.26
N SER A 182 -17.21 3.44 -0.37
CA SER A 182 -16.48 3.46 0.89
C SER A 182 -15.47 2.32 0.87
N TYR A 183 -14.20 2.63 1.14
CA TYR A 183 -13.20 1.60 1.34
C TYR A 183 -13.38 1.03 2.74
N GLN A 184 -13.48 -0.29 2.85
CA GLN A 184 -13.72 -0.95 4.12
C GLN A 184 -12.95 -2.26 4.22
N ARG A 185 -12.76 -2.72 5.47
CA ARG A 185 -12.28 -4.06 5.81
C ARG A 185 -13.36 -4.84 6.59
N PRO A 186 -14.51 -5.21 5.97
CA PRO A 186 -15.56 -5.86 6.72
C PRO A 186 -15.11 -7.28 7.15
N PRO A 187 -15.41 -7.72 8.38
CA PRO A 187 -15.06 -9.06 8.83
C PRO A 187 -15.65 -10.13 7.91
N ARG A 188 -14.83 -11.10 7.48
CA ARG A 188 -15.26 -12.22 6.61
C ARG A 188 -15.84 -11.77 5.26
N SER A 189 -15.41 -10.61 4.75
CA SER A 189 -15.83 -10.10 3.45
C SER A 189 -14.89 -10.51 2.32
N ASP A 190 -15.47 -10.81 1.16
CA ASP A 190 -14.72 -11.07 -0.08
C ASP A 190 -14.27 -9.79 -0.80
N VAL A 191 -14.54 -8.60 -0.23
CA VAL A 191 -14.19 -7.31 -0.84
C VAL A 191 -12.68 -7.17 -1.06
N VAL A 192 -11.86 -7.60 -0.10
CA VAL A 192 -10.41 -7.77 -0.24
C VAL A 192 -10.08 -9.18 0.23
N SER A 193 -9.63 -10.04 -0.67
CA SER A 193 -9.35 -11.45 -0.37
C SER A 193 -8.10 -11.93 -1.10
N ILE A 194 -7.48 -12.98 -0.57
CA ILE A 194 -6.49 -13.76 -1.29
C ILE A 194 -7.14 -15.05 -1.74
N LYS A 195 -7.10 -15.32 -3.04
CA LYS A 195 -7.65 -16.56 -3.61
C LYS A 195 -6.78 -17.03 -4.77
N ASP A 196 -6.45 -18.32 -4.77
CA ASP A 196 -5.66 -18.97 -5.82
C ASP A 196 -4.32 -18.24 -6.08
N GLY A 197 -3.64 -17.82 -5.00
CA GLY A 197 -2.36 -17.08 -5.09
C GLY A 197 -2.48 -15.65 -5.63
N ASN A 198 -3.67 -15.05 -5.60
CA ASN A 198 -3.89 -13.70 -6.11
C ASN A 198 -4.60 -12.83 -5.07
N LEU A 199 -4.21 -11.56 -5.01
CA LEU A 199 -5.02 -10.52 -4.39
C LEU A 199 -6.25 -10.23 -5.26
N ARG A 200 -7.43 -10.29 -4.66
CA ARG A 200 -8.71 -9.99 -5.29
C ARG A 200 -9.39 -8.84 -4.59
N ILE A 201 -9.78 -7.83 -5.38
CA ILE A 201 -10.60 -6.70 -4.92
C ILE A 201 -11.93 -6.73 -5.68
N ALA A 202 -13.01 -7.06 -4.96
CA ALA A 202 -14.34 -7.28 -5.50
C ALA A 202 -15.34 -6.33 -4.83
N PRO A 203 -15.68 -5.17 -5.44
CA PRO A 203 -16.65 -4.26 -4.87
C PRO A 203 -18.02 -4.92 -4.70
N GLN A 204 -18.74 -4.54 -3.65
CA GLN A 204 -20.06 -5.05 -3.29
C GLN A 204 -21.01 -3.89 -2.98
N LEU A 205 -22.32 -4.10 -3.13
CA LEU A 205 -23.30 -3.11 -2.66
C LEU A 205 -23.25 -2.97 -1.15
N LEU A 206 -23.39 -1.73 -0.65
CA LEU A 206 -23.49 -1.46 0.79
C LEU A 206 -24.68 -2.19 1.41
N ILE A 207 -25.80 -2.30 0.70
CA ILE A 207 -27.00 -3.00 1.17
C ILE A 207 -26.80 -4.50 1.40
N ASN A 208 -25.73 -5.09 0.84
CA ASN A 208 -25.37 -6.48 1.06
C ASN A 208 -24.49 -6.67 2.30
N GLN A 209 -24.09 -5.58 2.97
CA GLN A 209 -23.35 -5.65 4.23
C GLN A 209 -24.30 -5.81 5.42
N PRO A 210 -23.88 -6.51 6.49
CA PRO A 210 -24.68 -6.67 7.69
C PRO A 210 -25.18 -5.33 8.26
N GLY A 211 -26.49 -5.20 8.48
CA GLY A 211 -27.11 -4.01 9.07
C GLY A 211 -27.47 -2.91 8.07
N TYR A 212 -27.25 -3.10 6.77
CA TYR A 212 -27.63 -2.15 5.73
C TYR A 212 -28.82 -2.65 4.90
N SER A 213 -29.56 -1.69 4.35
CA SER A 213 -30.73 -1.88 3.49
C SER A 213 -30.83 -0.70 2.53
N ASN A 214 -31.75 -0.75 1.55
CA ASN A 214 -31.97 0.37 0.63
C ASN A 214 -32.26 1.69 1.36
N ASN A 215 -33.01 1.64 2.46
CA ASN A 215 -33.29 2.82 3.28
C ASN A 215 -32.04 3.35 3.98
N SER A 216 -31.11 2.46 4.36
CA SER A 216 -29.84 2.86 4.98
C SER A 216 -29.02 3.73 4.03
N VAL A 217 -29.00 3.43 2.72
CA VAL A 217 -28.27 4.24 1.73
C VAL A 217 -28.85 5.67 1.64
N LEU A 218 -30.18 5.81 1.70
CA LEU A 218 -30.87 7.08 1.48
C LEU A 218 -30.97 7.99 2.72
N SER A 219 -31.04 7.40 3.91
CA SER A 219 -31.29 8.16 5.15
C SER A 219 -30.53 7.64 6.38
N GLY A 220 -29.65 6.65 6.21
CA GLY A 220 -28.88 6.06 7.30
C GLY A 220 -27.57 6.80 7.59
N SER A 221 -26.77 6.16 8.45
CA SER A 221 -25.41 6.60 8.79
C SER A 221 -24.43 5.47 8.53
N LEU A 222 -23.22 5.83 8.13
CA LEU A 222 -22.08 4.92 7.97
C LEU A 222 -21.00 5.36 8.95
N ASP A 223 -20.54 4.44 9.80
CA ASP A 223 -19.47 4.66 10.76
C ASP A 223 -18.35 3.63 10.58
N LEU A 224 -17.18 4.12 10.19
CA LEU A 224 -15.94 3.40 9.97
C LEU A 224 -14.85 3.79 10.98
N THR A 225 -15.20 4.50 12.06
CA THR A 225 -14.23 5.03 13.03
C THR A 225 -13.44 3.96 13.76
N SER A 226 -13.97 2.74 13.89
CA SER A 226 -13.32 1.62 14.59
C SER A 226 -12.00 1.14 13.95
N GLY A 227 -11.77 1.43 12.67
CA GLY A 227 -10.57 1.04 11.92
C GLY A 227 -10.16 2.08 10.89
N CYS A 228 -10.55 3.34 11.10
CA CYS A 228 -10.33 4.44 10.18
C CYS A 228 -8.86 4.61 9.80
N THR A 229 -8.56 4.55 8.50
CA THR A 229 -7.20 4.80 7.95
C THR A 229 -7.08 6.16 7.26
N SER A 230 -8.14 6.98 7.33
CA SER A 230 -8.12 8.34 6.78
C SER A 230 -6.93 9.14 7.33
N ARG A 231 -6.10 9.65 6.40
CA ARG A 231 -4.91 10.46 6.75
C ARG A 231 -5.24 11.93 6.96
N THR A 232 -6.40 12.38 6.48
CA THR A 232 -6.85 13.78 6.62
C THR A 232 -8.35 13.89 6.32
N MET A 233 -9.06 14.68 7.14
CA MET A 233 -10.50 14.92 7.03
C MET A 233 -10.91 15.61 5.72
N TYR A 234 -9.97 16.24 5.01
CA TYR A 234 -10.23 16.93 3.74
C TYR A 234 -10.18 15.99 2.54
N LEU A 235 -9.44 14.88 2.61
CA LEU A 235 -9.35 13.89 1.51
C LEU A 235 -10.27 12.71 1.74
N SER A 236 -10.68 12.48 2.99
CA SER A 236 -11.52 11.35 3.35
C SER A 236 -12.22 11.55 4.69
N ARG A 237 -13.27 10.78 4.93
CA ARG A 237 -14.02 10.75 6.19
C ARG A 237 -14.18 9.32 6.67
N CYS A 238 -14.41 9.14 7.97
CA CYS A 238 -14.70 7.82 8.53
C CYS A 238 -16.09 7.74 9.16
N SER A 239 -16.89 8.80 9.05
CA SER A 239 -18.30 8.76 9.38
C SER A 239 -19.05 9.73 8.48
N THR A 240 -20.26 9.35 8.08
CA THR A 240 -21.18 10.23 7.36
C THR A 240 -22.63 9.82 7.62
N SER A 241 -23.55 10.77 7.41
CA SER A 241 -24.99 10.53 7.46
C SER A 241 -25.61 11.02 6.16
N ALA A 242 -26.50 10.22 5.60
CA ALA A 242 -27.22 10.59 4.40
C ALA A 242 -28.24 11.70 4.71
N TRP A 243 -28.35 12.67 3.81
CA TRP A 243 -29.34 13.75 3.90
C TRP A 243 -29.75 14.26 2.52
N GLY A 244 -31.06 14.16 2.22
CA GLY A 244 -31.61 14.59 0.95
C GLY A 244 -31.01 13.82 -0.23
N ALA A 245 -30.28 14.52 -1.10
CA ALA A 245 -29.62 13.91 -2.26
C ALA A 245 -28.17 13.44 -1.98
N SER A 246 -27.63 13.77 -0.82
CA SER A 246 -26.33 13.28 -0.35
C SER A 246 -26.54 11.94 0.34
N ILE A 247 -26.53 10.86 -0.44
CA ILE A 247 -26.70 9.49 0.06
C ILE A 247 -25.39 8.95 0.66
N LEU A 248 -25.47 7.83 1.39
CA LEU A 248 -24.26 7.07 1.73
C LEU A 248 -23.59 6.55 0.45
N PRO A 249 -22.26 6.32 0.44
CA PRO A 249 -21.62 5.65 -0.68
C PRO A 249 -22.29 4.29 -0.93
N PRO A 250 -22.92 4.07 -2.09
CA PRO A 250 -23.73 2.88 -2.33
C PRO A 250 -22.90 1.59 -2.45
N VAL A 251 -21.58 1.72 -2.61
CA VAL A 251 -20.66 0.60 -2.84
C VAL A 251 -19.63 0.52 -1.72
N VAL A 252 -19.37 -0.70 -1.25
CA VAL A 252 -18.22 -1.05 -0.43
C VAL A 252 -17.15 -1.64 -1.34
N SER A 253 -15.95 -1.07 -1.27
CA SER A 253 -14.82 -1.51 -2.10
C SER A 253 -13.56 -1.72 -1.28
N GLY A 254 -12.54 -2.28 -1.92
CA GLY A 254 -11.23 -2.52 -1.35
C GLY A 254 -10.18 -1.59 -1.92
N ARG A 255 -9.26 -1.18 -1.06
CA ARG A 255 -8.01 -0.51 -1.41
C ARG A 255 -6.93 -0.96 -0.45
N VAL A 256 -5.75 -1.26 -0.96
CA VAL A 256 -4.56 -1.61 -0.18
C VAL A 256 -3.40 -0.69 -0.53
N THR A 257 -2.60 -0.35 0.46
CA THR A 257 -1.43 0.53 0.29
C THR A 257 -0.19 -0.09 0.92
N THR A 258 0.98 0.11 0.30
CA THR A 258 2.23 -0.43 0.86
C THR A 258 2.57 0.27 2.17
N LYS A 259 3.03 -0.48 3.16
CA LYS A 259 3.54 0.09 4.42
C LYS A 259 4.85 0.86 4.23
N ILE A 260 5.63 0.49 3.23
CA ILE A 260 6.81 1.23 2.82
C ILE A 260 6.42 2.39 1.90
N ALA A 261 7.23 3.44 1.95
CA ALA A 261 7.29 4.46 0.93
C ALA A 261 8.70 4.49 0.33
N PHE A 262 8.78 4.83 -0.95
CA PHE A 262 10.02 4.85 -1.71
C PHE A 262 10.05 6.06 -2.63
N LYS A 263 11.25 6.46 -3.04
CA LYS A 263 11.48 7.49 -4.03
C LYS A 263 12.31 6.89 -5.15
N TYR A 264 11.81 6.97 -6.39
CA TYR A 264 12.38 6.38 -7.61
C TYR A 264 12.49 4.85 -7.60
N GLY A 265 12.39 4.23 -8.77
CA GLY A 265 12.46 2.78 -8.92
C GLY A 265 11.65 2.27 -10.11
N VAL A 266 11.64 0.95 -10.26
CA VAL A 266 10.79 0.24 -11.21
C VAL A 266 9.72 -0.52 -10.43
N VAL A 267 8.46 -0.15 -10.64
CA VAL A 267 7.29 -0.83 -10.09
C VAL A 267 6.70 -1.72 -11.18
N GLU A 268 6.51 -2.99 -10.88
CA GLU A 268 5.80 -3.95 -11.71
C GLU A 268 4.59 -4.47 -10.96
N VAL A 269 3.42 -4.39 -11.58
CA VAL A 269 2.17 -4.95 -11.08
C VAL A 269 1.62 -5.87 -12.16
N ARG A 270 1.64 -7.18 -11.92
CA ARG A 270 0.99 -8.15 -12.81
C ARG A 270 -0.44 -8.33 -12.37
N ALA A 271 -1.39 -7.91 -13.20
CA ALA A 271 -2.79 -7.88 -12.82
C ALA A 271 -3.74 -8.08 -14.01
N LYS A 272 -4.97 -8.46 -13.68
CA LYS A 272 -6.13 -8.50 -14.54
C LYS A 272 -7.12 -7.43 -14.08
N LEU A 273 -7.44 -6.48 -14.95
CA LEU A 273 -8.27 -5.31 -14.59
C LEU A 273 -9.74 -5.70 -14.33
N PRO A 274 -10.48 -4.93 -13.50
CA PRO A 274 -11.89 -5.21 -13.24
C PRO A 274 -12.76 -5.01 -14.49
N GLN A 275 -13.88 -5.74 -14.56
CA GLN A 275 -14.87 -5.65 -15.64
C GLN A 275 -16.28 -5.49 -15.06
N GLY A 276 -16.94 -4.43 -15.50
CA GLY A 276 -18.23 -3.98 -14.99
C GLY A 276 -18.42 -2.49 -15.21
N ASP A 277 -19.64 -2.09 -15.52
CA ASP A 277 -19.97 -0.70 -15.78
C ASP A 277 -19.63 0.17 -14.56
N TRP A 278 -18.96 1.30 -14.85
CA TRP A 278 -18.59 2.31 -13.87
C TRP A 278 -17.49 1.90 -12.87
N LEU A 279 -16.85 0.74 -13.02
CA LEU A 279 -15.67 0.36 -12.26
C LEU A 279 -14.39 1.00 -12.84
N TYR A 280 -13.39 1.29 -12.00
CA TYR A 280 -12.04 1.56 -12.46
C TYR A 280 -11.00 1.17 -11.39
N PRO A 281 -9.85 0.59 -11.79
CA PRO A 281 -8.79 0.24 -10.87
C PRO A 281 -7.93 1.46 -10.53
N ASP A 282 -7.41 1.46 -9.31
CA ASP A 282 -6.28 2.28 -8.94
C ASP A 282 -5.03 1.41 -8.92
N ILE A 283 -4.13 1.67 -9.87
CA ILE A 283 -2.76 1.16 -9.88
C ILE A 283 -1.88 2.41 -9.98
N LEU A 284 -1.54 2.98 -8.82
CA LEU A 284 -0.96 4.32 -8.78
C LEU A 284 -0.04 4.52 -7.57
N LEU A 285 0.83 5.50 -7.67
CA LEU A 285 1.63 6.00 -6.56
C LEU A 285 1.01 7.27 -5.98
N GLU A 286 0.91 7.33 -4.65
CA GLU A 286 0.46 8.50 -3.90
C GLU A 286 1.56 9.03 -2.98
N PRO A 287 1.60 10.35 -2.73
CA PRO A 287 2.67 10.97 -1.96
C PRO A 287 2.51 10.59 -0.49
N LEU A 288 3.61 10.21 0.16
CA LEU A 288 3.64 9.98 1.60
C LEU A 288 3.30 11.26 2.36
N MET A 289 3.84 12.38 1.88
CA MET A 289 3.68 13.71 2.46
C MET A 289 3.20 14.71 1.40
N ASN A 290 2.29 15.61 1.79
CA ASN A 290 1.75 16.63 0.90
C ASN A 290 2.65 17.88 0.79
N LYS A 291 3.94 17.68 0.47
CA LYS A 291 4.98 18.74 0.45
C LYS A 291 4.60 19.96 -0.40
N TYR A 292 3.94 19.74 -1.54
CA TYR A 292 3.61 20.79 -2.51
C TYR A 292 2.16 21.25 -2.41
N GLY A 293 1.41 20.75 -1.43
CA GLY A 293 0.00 21.06 -1.20
C GLY A 293 -0.87 19.82 -1.17
N PHE A 294 -2.01 19.93 -0.48
CA PHE A 294 -2.89 18.81 -0.18
C PHE A 294 -4.14 18.74 -1.08
N MET A 295 -4.54 19.85 -1.70
CA MET A 295 -5.75 19.93 -2.53
C MET A 295 -5.45 19.54 -3.97
N ASN A 296 -6.45 18.99 -4.67
CA ASN A 296 -6.45 18.85 -6.13
C ASN A 296 -5.19 18.20 -6.74
N TYR A 297 -4.57 17.22 -6.06
CA TYR A 297 -3.32 16.57 -6.49
C TYR A 297 -2.09 17.47 -6.53
N ALA A 298 -2.05 18.56 -5.77
CA ALA A 298 -0.91 19.48 -5.71
C ALA A 298 0.44 18.80 -5.42
N SER A 299 0.46 17.71 -4.63
CA SER A 299 1.66 16.88 -4.38
C SER A 299 1.80 15.67 -5.31
N GLY A 300 0.99 15.61 -6.35
CA GLY A 300 1.10 14.65 -7.46
C GLY A 300 0.48 13.29 -7.18
N ILE A 301 0.05 12.62 -8.26
CA ILE A 301 -0.19 11.17 -8.33
C ILE A 301 0.48 10.65 -9.59
N ILE A 302 1.10 9.46 -9.54
CA ILE A 302 1.55 8.76 -10.74
C ILE A 302 0.60 7.59 -10.99
N ARG A 303 -0.30 7.70 -11.97
CA ARG A 303 -1.14 6.58 -12.38
C ARG A 303 -0.34 5.66 -13.29
N ILE A 304 0.00 4.47 -12.80
CA ILE A 304 0.78 3.47 -13.54
C ILE A 304 -0.07 2.91 -14.67
N ALA A 305 -1.31 2.55 -14.34
CA ALA A 305 -2.28 2.02 -15.27
C ALA A 305 -3.71 2.26 -14.76
N GLY A 306 -4.63 2.47 -15.70
CA GLY A 306 -6.06 2.54 -15.47
C GLY A 306 -6.80 2.17 -16.75
N ALA A 307 -7.95 1.51 -16.60
CA ALA A 307 -8.91 1.30 -17.67
C ALA A 307 -10.31 1.30 -17.04
N ARG A 308 -11.30 1.82 -17.75
CA ARG A 308 -12.69 1.78 -17.26
C ARG A 308 -13.21 0.35 -17.42
N GLY A 309 -13.93 -0.14 -16.42
CA GLY A 309 -14.43 -1.52 -16.37
C GLY A 309 -15.49 -1.84 -17.42
N ASN A 310 -16.10 -0.81 -18.01
CA ASN A 310 -17.12 -0.95 -19.05
C ASN A 310 -16.56 -1.73 -20.26
N VAL A 311 -17.27 -2.78 -20.68
CA VAL A 311 -16.95 -3.53 -21.91
C VAL A 311 -17.11 -2.63 -23.13
N GLU A 312 -18.17 -1.84 -23.14
CA GLU A 312 -18.43 -0.79 -24.13
C GLU A 312 -18.67 0.53 -23.39
N LEU A 313 -17.95 1.57 -23.79
CA LEU A 313 -18.18 2.93 -23.30
C LEU A 313 -17.81 3.91 -24.40
N SER A 314 -18.82 4.38 -25.11
CA SER A 314 -18.65 5.25 -26.28
C SER A 314 -19.08 6.68 -25.97
N GLY A 315 -18.42 7.65 -26.58
CA GLY A 315 -18.77 9.08 -26.51
C GLY A 315 -18.15 9.81 -27.70
N SER A 316 -17.39 10.89 -27.43
CA SER A 316 -16.55 11.53 -28.46
C SER A 316 -15.48 10.60 -29.04
N GLN A 317 -15.13 9.56 -28.29
CA GLN A 317 -14.27 8.44 -28.66
C GLN A 317 -14.68 7.22 -27.84
N ASP A 318 -14.03 6.08 -28.09
CA ASP A 318 -14.15 4.92 -27.22
C ASP A 318 -13.30 5.10 -25.95
N PHE A 319 -13.93 4.91 -24.80
CA PHE A 319 -13.39 4.99 -23.44
C PHE A 319 -13.47 3.66 -22.68
N SER A 320 -13.89 2.58 -23.35
CA SER A 320 -14.06 1.24 -22.76
C SER A 320 -12.78 0.68 -22.16
N ASN A 321 -12.88 -0.53 -21.60
CA ASN A 321 -11.76 -1.31 -21.10
C ASN A 321 -10.66 -1.61 -22.15
N LYS A 322 -10.87 -1.24 -23.42
CA LYS A 322 -9.86 -1.28 -24.48
C LYS A 322 -8.88 -0.10 -24.45
N LEU A 323 -9.18 0.96 -23.70
CA LEU A 323 -8.37 2.16 -23.61
C LEU A 323 -7.65 2.23 -22.26
N LEU A 324 -6.36 1.87 -22.25
CA LEU A 324 -5.47 2.07 -21.11
C LEU A 324 -5.12 3.56 -20.99
N TYR A 325 -5.03 4.08 -19.78
CA TYR A 325 -4.55 5.42 -19.49
C TYR A 325 -3.67 5.47 -18.24
N GLY A 326 -2.81 6.46 -18.16
CA GLY A 326 -1.82 6.60 -17.09
C GLY A 326 -0.85 7.74 -17.36
N GLY A 327 -0.10 8.11 -16.33
CA GLY A 327 0.84 9.23 -16.34
C GLY A 327 0.77 10.04 -15.03
N PRO A 328 1.59 11.09 -14.93
CA PRO A 328 1.56 12.02 -13.80
C PRO A 328 0.31 12.91 -13.83
N ILE A 329 -0.24 13.19 -12.65
CA ILE A 329 -1.37 14.09 -12.42
C ILE A 329 -0.95 15.06 -11.32
N LEU A 330 -1.03 16.37 -11.57
CA LEU A 330 -0.61 17.43 -10.62
C LEU A 330 -1.75 18.43 -10.29
N ASP A 331 -2.85 18.37 -11.03
CA ASP A 331 -4.02 19.20 -10.84
C ASP A 331 -5.28 18.45 -11.28
N PHE A 332 -6.40 18.76 -10.65
CA PHE A 332 -7.70 18.17 -10.96
C PHE A 332 -8.23 18.63 -12.33
N ASN A 333 -8.20 19.93 -12.63
CA ASN A 333 -8.76 20.48 -13.88
C ASN A 333 -7.89 20.10 -15.08
N CYS A 334 -6.57 20.08 -14.90
CA CYS A 334 -5.59 19.75 -15.92
C CYS A 334 -5.10 18.30 -15.86
N ARG A 335 -5.85 17.40 -15.19
CA ARG A 335 -5.42 16.01 -14.96
C ARG A 335 -5.05 15.26 -16.23
N ASN A 336 -5.69 15.58 -17.35
CA ASN A 336 -5.51 14.86 -18.61
C ASN A 336 -4.30 15.35 -19.43
N ASN A 337 -3.68 16.48 -19.07
CA ASN A 337 -2.64 17.11 -19.90
C ASN A 337 -1.38 16.24 -20.04
N LEU A 338 -1.01 15.54 -18.96
CA LEU A 338 0.17 14.67 -18.94
C LEU A 338 -0.16 13.17 -18.96
N LEU A 339 -1.45 12.82 -18.92
CA LEU A 339 -1.86 11.45 -19.16
C LEU A 339 -1.65 11.08 -20.63
N ARG A 340 -1.35 9.82 -20.86
CA ARG A 340 -1.30 9.21 -22.18
C ARG A 340 -2.31 8.07 -22.24
N THR A 341 -2.61 7.62 -23.45
CA THR A 341 -3.52 6.51 -23.66
C THR A 341 -2.90 5.46 -24.59
N LYS A 342 -3.27 4.20 -24.40
CA LYS A 342 -2.92 3.09 -25.28
C LYS A 342 -4.17 2.26 -25.56
N ARG A 343 -4.52 2.13 -26.84
CA ARG A 343 -5.62 1.29 -27.29
C ARG A 343 -5.14 -0.16 -27.49
N ASN A 344 -6.03 -1.10 -27.19
CA ASN A 344 -5.92 -2.50 -27.58
C ASN A 344 -7.19 -2.92 -28.35
N ASP A 345 -7.10 -4.00 -29.13
CA ASP A 345 -8.26 -4.52 -29.88
C ASP A 345 -9.28 -5.19 -28.95
N PHE A 346 -8.77 -5.80 -27.87
CA PHE A 346 -9.52 -6.48 -26.82
C PHE A 346 -9.41 -5.75 -25.48
N PRO A 347 -10.39 -5.89 -24.57
CA PRO A 347 -10.31 -5.36 -23.22
C PRO A 347 -9.01 -5.76 -22.51
N TRP A 348 -8.38 -4.80 -21.81
CA TRP A 348 -7.24 -5.06 -20.93
C TRP A 348 -7.60 -5.95 -19.72
N SER A 349 -8.89 -6.15 -19.48
CA SER A 349 -9.42 -7.07 -18.49
C SER A 349 -9.46 -8.53 -18.98
N ASN A 350 -9.16 -8.85 -20.24
CA ASN A 350 -9.28 -10.23 -20.74
C ASN A 350 -8.21 -11.17 -20.17
N ASP A 351 -6.99 -10.66 -20.03
CA ASP A 351 -5.79 -11.41 -19.64
C ASP A 351 -5.02 -10.70 -18.53
N PHE A 352 -4.07 -11.42 -17.93
CA PHE A 352 -3.09 -10.79 -17.05
C PHE A 352 -2.07 -10.03 -17.89
N HIS A 353 -1.79 -8.80 -17.47
CA HIS A 353 -0.77 -7.96 -18.05
C HIS A 353 0.19 -7.47 -16.96
N THR A 354 1.44 -7.24 -17.32
CA THR A 354 2.42 -6.62 -16.42
C THR A 354 2.48 -5.12 -16.70
N TYR A 355 1.90 -4.33 -15.80
CA TYR A 355 1.95 -2.87 -15.83
C TYR A 355 3.21 -2.40 -15.12
N THR A 356 4.04 -1.65 -15.84
CA THR A 356 5.35 -1.22 -15.35
C THR A 356 5.42 0.30 -15.30
N LEU A 357 5.82 0.84 -14.16
CA LEU A 357 6.30 2.20 -14.01
C LEU A 357 7.81 2.16 -13.80
N ARG A 358 8.55 2.93 -14.61
CA ARG A 358 9.94 3.26 -14.35
C ARG A 358 10.02 4.75 -14.03
N TRP A 359 10.27 5.04 -12.76
CA TRP A 359 10.28 6.39 -12.20
C TRP A 359 11.71 6.77 -11.84
N GLU A 360 12.26 7.70 -12.60
CA GLU A 360 13.62 8.23 -12.47
C GLU A 360 13.57 9.73 -12.11
N PRO A 361 14.67 10.32 -11.60
CA PRO A 361 14.72 11.75 -11.27
C PRO A 361 14.37 12.70 -12.41
N GLY A 362 14.61 12.29 -13.66
CA GLY A 362 14.37 13.12 -14.84
C GLY A 362 13.21 12.67 -15.72
N ARG A 363 12.55 11.55 -15.40
CA ARG A 363 11.46 11.03 -16.26
C ARG A 363 10.58 9.98 -15.60
N ILE A 364 9.37 9.87 -16.12
CA ILE A 364 8.40 8.82 -15.82
C ILE A 364 8.12 8.06 -17.12
N ILE A 365 8.31 6.74 -17.10
CA ILE A 365 8.03 5.84 -18.23
C ILE A 365 7.01 4.80 -17.80
N LEU A 366 5.99 4.59 -18.63
CA LEU A 366 5.01 3.52 -18.46
C LEU A 366 5.16 2.49 -19.57
N ALA A 367 5.13 1.23 -19.18
CA ALA A 367 5.13 0.09 -20.08
C ALA A 367 4.02 -0.90 -19.69
N VAL A 368 3.60 -1.69 -20.66
CA VAL A 368 2.72 -2.85 -20.45
C VAL A 368 3.31 -4.03 -21.22
N ASP A 369 3.46 -5.16 -20.55
CA ASP A 369 4.08 -6.39 -21.10
C ASP A 369 5.47 -6.13 -21.71
N GLY A 370 6.25 -5.28 -21.05
CA GLY A 370 7.60 -4.89 -21.49
C GLY A 370 7.66 -3.85 -22.61
N VAL A 371 6.51 -3.41 -23.15
CA VAL A 371 6.46 -2.40 -24.22
C VAL A 371 6.12 -1.03 -23.66
N GLU A 372 7.06 -0.08 -23.82
CA GLU A 372 6.86 1.34 -23.48
C GLU A 372 5.69 1.92 -24.30
N TRP A 373 4.79 2.64 -23.63
CA TRP A 373 3.65 3.31 -24.29
C TRP A 373 3.45 4.75 -23.84
N ALA A 374 4.12 5.18 -22.77
CA ALA A 374 4.16 6.58 -22.36
C ALA A 374 5.52 6.95 -21.77
N ARG A 375 5.92 8.19 -22.02
CA ARG A 375 7.10 8.82 -21.46
C ARG A 375 6.80 10.29 -21.18
N VAL A 376 7.20 10.75 -20.00
CA VAL A 376 7.10 12.15 -19.58
C VAL A 376 8.44 12.59 -19.03
N GLU A 377 8.97 13.67 -19.59
CA GLU A 377 10.23 14.34 -19.26
C GLU A 377 9.92 15.83 -19.06
N PRO A 378 10.64 16.56 -18.20
CA PRO A 378 10.33 17.96 -17.92
C PRO A 378 10.72 18.87 -19.09
N SER A 379 10.16 20.08 -19.14
CA SER A 379 10.68 21.14 -20.02
C SER A 379 11.82 21.90 -19.33
N ALA A 380 12.39 22.90 -20.02
CA ALA A 380 13.37 23.81 -19.42
C ALA A 380 12.86 24.58 -18.19
N SER A 381 11.54 24.62 -17.99
CA SER A 381 10.89 25.24 -16.82
C SER A 381 10.29 24.20 -15.87
N GLY A 382 10.79 22.95 -15.91
CA GLY A 382 10.29 21.83 -15.13
C GLY A 382 9.00 21.21 -15.69
N LEU A 383 8.44 20.26 -14.95
CA LEU A 383 7.24 19.53 -15.33
C LEU A 383 6.00 20.43 -15.40
N GLN A 384 5.90 21.41 -14.49
CA GLN A 384 4.86 22.45 -14.55
C GLN A 384 4.90 23.27 -15.84
N GLY A 385 6.03 23.33 -16.53
CA GLY A 385 6.17 24.03 -17.81
C GLY A 385 5.45 23.33 -18.97
N LEU A 386 5.05 22.07 -18.80
CA LEU A 386 4.20 21.35 -19.76
C LEU A 386 2.70 21.63 -19.59
N LEU A 387 2.33 22.38 -18.55
CA LEU A 387 0.95 22.73 -18.25
C LEU A 387 0.66 24.17 -18.66
N GLY A 388 -0.54 24.40 -19.22
CA GLY A 388 -1.04 25.74 -19.56
C GLY A 388 -1.04 26.67 -18.35
N GLN A 389 -0.94 27.98 -18.58
CA GLN A 389 -0.92 28.98 -17.51
C GLN A 389 -2.23 29.03 -16.70
N ASP A 390 -3.32 28.58 -17.31
CA ASP A 390 -4.65 28.41 -16.71
C ASP A 390 -4.76 27.21 -15.76
N CYS A 391 -3.80 26.27 -15.78
CA CYS A 391 -3.75 25.16 -14.85
C CYS A 391 -3.39 25.65 -13.43
N PRO A 392 -4.27 25.45 -12.43
CA PRO A 392 -4.06 25.95 -11.07
C PRO A 392 -3.12 25.05 -10.24
N VAL A 393 -1.93 24.80 -10.78
CA VAL A 393 -0.86 24.10 -10.05
C VAL A 393 -0.10 25.08 -9.14
N PRO A 394 0.45 24.64 -8.00
CA PRO A 394 1.18 25.48 -7.07
C PRO A 394 2.60 25.79 -7.58
N ARG A 395 2.71 26.57 -8.66
CA ARG A 395 3.97 26.82 -9.40
C ARG A 395 5.12 27.28 -8.50
N ASP A 396 4.84 28.16 -7.53
CA ASP A 396 5.86 28.67 -6.60
C ASP A 396 6.42 27.55 -5.70
N LEU A 397 5.57 26.64 -5.23
CA LEU A 397 6.01 25.49 -4.43
C LEU A 397 6.74 24.47 -5.30
N LEU A 398 6.23 24.17 -6.50
CA LEU A 398 6.88 23.24 -7.43
C LEU A 398 8.28 23.73 -7.83
N ALA A 399 8.47 25.04 -7.99
CA ALA A 399 9.77 25.65 -8.28
C ALA A 399 10.81 25.50 -7.15
N THR A 400 10.40 25.10 -5.94
CA THR A 400 11.34 24.77 -4.84
C THR A 400 11.87 23.34 -4.90
N GLY A 401 11.28 22.49 -5.75
CA GLY A 401 11.69 21.10 -5.96
C GLY A 401 12.64 20.94 -7.14
N SER A 402 12.79 19.70 -7.58
CA SER A 402 13.47 19.35 -8.83
C SER A 402 12.61 19.69 -10.06
N ASP A 403 13.19 19.56 -11.26
CA ASP A 403 12.45 19.73 -12.52
C ASP A 403 11.28 18.75 -12.67
N MET A 404 11.28 17.63 -11.93
CA MET A 404 10.19 16.66 -11.91
C MET A 404 9.23 16.83 -10.73
N ALA A 405 9.35 17.90 -9.94
CA ALA A 405 8.42 18.18 -8.85
C ALA A 405 6.96 18.15 -9.34
N PRO A 406 6.03 17.53 -8.58
CA PRO A 406 6.18 17.05 -7.21
C PRO A 406 6.69 15.60 -7.07
N PHE A 407 7.13 14.96 -8.17
CA PHE A 407 7.53 13.54 -8.21
C PHE A 407 8.99 13.33 -7.81
N ASP A 408 9.41 14.02 -6.76
CA ASP A 408 10.77 14.05 -6.23
C ASP A 408 10.82 13.85 -4.70
N ASP A 409 9.74 13.32 -4.14
CA ASP A 409 9.59 12.94 -2.74
C ASP A 409 9.18 11.46 -2.62
N TYR A 410 8.93 10.98 -1.41
CA TYR A 410 8.51 9.60 -1.13
C TYR A 410 7.04 9.36 -1.51
N PHE A 411 6.80 8.26 -2.21
CA PHE A 411 5.47 7.78 -2.57
C PHE A 411 5.27 6.33 -2.10
N TYR A 412 4.02 5.95 -1.87
CA TYR A 412 3.62 4.56 -1.63
C TYR A 412 2.75 4.06 -2.78
N LEU A 413 2.75 2.75 -3.00
CA LEU A 413 1.90 2.13 -4.01
C LEU A 413 0.50 1.90 -3.43
N ALA A 414 -0.52 2.25 -4.20
CA ALA A 414 -1.91 1.96 -3.90
C ALA A 414 -2.53 1.07 -4.98
N LEU A 415 -3.22 0.02 -4.55
CA LEU A 415 -3.99 -0.91 -5.37
C LEU A 415 -5.43 -0.91 -4.90
N GLY A 416 -6.40 -0.66 -5.77
CA GLY A 416 -7.80 -0.59 -5.35
C GLY A 416 -8.77 -0.62 -6.51
N VAL A 417 -10.07 -0.63 -6.18
CA VAL A 417 -11.13 -0.44 -7.16
C VAL A 417 -12.04 0.69 -6.68
N ALA A 418 -12.22 1.69 -7.50
CA ALA A 418 -13.19 2.74 -7.29
C ALA A 418 -14.35 2.61 -8.28
N VAL A 419 -15.46 3.29 -7.98
CA VAL A 419 -16.70 3.18 -8.74
C VAL A 419 -17.31 4.55 -8.95
N GLY A 420 -17.76 4.83 -10.17
CA GLY A 420 -18.40 6.09 -10.52
C GLY A 420 -17.48 7.30 -10.32
N GLY A 421 -17.92 8.28 -9.53
CA GLY A 421 -17.17 9.51 -9.29
C GLY A 421 -17.38 10.57 -10.36
N ILE A 422 -16.61 11.66 -10.27
CA ILE A 422 -16.81 12.85 -11.11
C ILE A 422 -15.70 13.10 -12.12
N THR A 423 -14.70 12.20 -12.18
CA THR A 423 -13.48 12.39 -12.99
C THR A 423 -13.31 11.34 -14.06
N GLU A 424 -13.44 10.06 -13.70
CA GLU A 424 -13.03 8.99 -14.58
C GLU A 424 -13.98 8.83 -15.77
N PHE A 425 -15.29 8.99 -15.59
CA PHE A 425 -16.27 8.79 -16.67
C PHE A 425 -16.68 10.11 -17.31
N PRO A 426 -16.35 10.37 -18.60
CA PRO A 426 -16.76 11.60 -19.27
C PRO A 426 -18.28 11.72 -19.37
N ASP A 427 -18.80 12.94 -19.29
CA ASP A 427 -20.22 13.21 -19.58
C ASP A 427 -20.54 12.94 -21.05
N GLY A 428 -21.78 12.56 -21.34
CA GLY A 428 -22.21 12.24 -22.71
C GLY A 428 -21.69 10.89 -23.23
N THR A 429 -21.27 10.00 -22.33
CA THR A 429 -20.90 8.63 -22.67
C THR A 429 -22.09 7.68 -22.54
N PHE A 430 -22.02 6.57 -23.28
CA PHE A 430 -23.04 5.53 -23.37
C PHE A 430 -22.40 4.16 -23.24
N THR A 431 -23.06 3.25 -22.51
CA THR A 431 -22.68 1.84 -22.41
C THR A 431 -23.44 1.01 -23.44
N SER A 432 -23.34 -0.31 -23.36
CA SER A 432 -24.01 -1.24 -24.27
C SER A 432 -25.51 -0.95 -24.43
N GLY A 433 -25.98 -1.05 -25.67
CA GLY A 433 -27.38 -0.74 -26.00
C GLY A 433 -27.72 0.75 -25.97
N PHE A 434 -26.72 1.63 -26.12
CA PHE A 434 -26.88 3.09 -26.09
C PHE A 434 -27.46 3.63 -24.77
N ARG A 435 -27.22 2.93 -23.66
CA ARG A 435 -27.65 3.41 -22.35
C ARG A 435 -26.76 4.58 -21.91
N PRO A 436 -27.30 5.78 -21.64
CA PRO A 436 -26.49 6.91 -21.24
C PRO A 436 -25.94 6.73 -19.82
N LYS A 437 -24.78 7.32 -19.55
CA LYS A 437 -24.27 7.51 -18.18
C LYS A 437 -25.36 8.17 -17.30
N PRO A 438 -25.72 7.60 -16.14
CA PRO A 438 -26.89 8.05 -15.37
C PRO A 438 -26.66 9.36 -14.60
N TRP A 439 -25.42 9.81 -14.44
CA TRP A 439 -25.09 11.08 -13.78
C TRP A 439 -24.26 12.01 -14.66
N ARG A 440 -24.24 13.29 -14.25
CA ARG A 440 -23.32 14.30 -14.76
C ARG A 440 -22.23 14.59 -13.74
N ASN A 441 -21.00 14.80 -14.18
CA ASN A 441 -19.86 15.10 -13.30
C ASN A 441 -20.08 16.31 -12.38
N PRO A 442 -20.59 17.47 -12.84
CA PRO A 442 -20.90 18.60 -11.95
C PRO A 442 -22.24 18.44 -11.20
N GLY A 443 -22.91 17.29 -11.30
CA GLY A 443 -24.26 17.08 -10.77
C GLY A 443 -24.27 16.84 -9.26
N ARG A 444 -25.00 17.68 -8.50
CA ARG A 444 -25.16 17.51 -7.04
C ARG A 444 -25.86 16.20 -6.63
N LYS A 445 -26.55 15.55 -7.56
CA LYS A 445 -27.25 14.27 -7.36
C LYS A 445 -26.49 13.09 -7.98
N ALA A 446 -25.19 13.24 -8.28
CA ALA A 446 -24.47 12.24 -9.07
C ALA A 446 -24.49 10.84 -8.45
N ALA A 447 -24.13 10.72 -7.17
CA ALA A 447 -24.18 9.44 -6.44
C ALA A 447 -25.60 8.87 -6.36
N LEU A 448 -26.62 9.73 -6.14
CA LEU A 448 -28.02 9.30 -6.10
C LEU A 448 -28.50 8.78 -7.45
N ASN A 449 -28.20 9.48 -8.55
CA ASN A 449 -28.57 9.02 -9.89
C ASN A 449 -27.85 7.73 -10.27
N PHE A 450 -26.59 7.59 -9.90
CA PHE A 450 -25.84 6.34 -10.03
C PHE A 450 -26.55 5.20 -9.26
N TRP A 451 -26.92 5.43 -8.00
CA TRP A 451 -27.65 4.45 -7.19
C TRP A 451 -29.02 4.09 -7.75
N GLN A 452 -29.77 5.06 -8.28
CA GLN A 452 -31.09 4.82 -8.87
C GLN A 452 -31.03 4.00 -10.17
N ASP A 453 -29.86 3.93 -10.80
CA ASP A 453 -29.62 3.12 -12.00
C ASP A 453 -28.99 1.74 -11.65
N GLU A 454 -29.03 1.29 -10.39
CA GLU A 454 -28.33 0.07 -9.93
C GLU A 454 -28.67 -1.20 -10.70
N ASP A 455 -29.96 -1.43 -11.00
CA ASP A 455 -30.44 -2.54 -11.84
C ASP A 455 -29.75 -2.58 -13.23
N ALA A 456 -29.17 -1.47 -13.69
CA ALA A 456 -28.38 -1.37 -14.91
C ALA A 456 -27.02 -2.02 -14.84
N TRP A 457 -26.26 -1.61 -13.83
CA TRP A 457 -24.81 -1.67 -13.86
C TRP A 457 -24.33 -2.76 -12.93
N TRP A 458 -25.03 -3.04 -11.84
CA TRP A 458 -24.64 -4.08 -10.90
C TRP A 458 -24.58 -5.47 -11.56
N PRO A 459 -25.54 -5.88 -12.41
CA PRO A 459 -25.46 -7.15 -13.13
C PRO A 459 -24.28 -7.27 -14.12
N THR A 460 -23.68 -6.14 -14.52
CA THR A 460 -22.55 -6.15 -15.46
C THR A 460 -21.21 -6.46 -14.79
N TRP A 461 -21.14 -6.40 -13.45
CA TRP A 461 -19.93 -6.62 -12.68
C TRP A 461 -19.59 -8.11 -12.67
N SER A 462 -18.71 -8.49 -13.58
CA SER A 462 -18.41 -9.88 -13.93
C SER A 462 -17.01 -10.30 -13.51
N GLN A 463 -16.09 -9.34 -13.31
CA GLN A 463 -14.72 -9.63 -12.94
C GLN A 463 -14.18 -8.64 -11.89
N PRO A 464 -13.62 -9.13 -10.77
CA PRO A 464 -12.93 -8.29 -9.81
C PRO A 464 -11.58 -7.81 -10.35
N PHE A 465 -10.94 -6.89 -9.65
CA PHE A 465 -9.53 -6.59 -9.90
C PHE A 465 -8.68 -7.71 -9.28
N ILE A 466 -7.80 -8.33 -10.06
CA ILE A 466 -6.98 -9.48 -9.64
C ILE A 466 -5.51 -9.13 -9.82
N VAL A 467 -4.71 -9.24 -8.76
CA VAL A 467 -3.27 -8.97 -8.78
C VAL A 467 -2.53 -10.24 -8.42
N ASP A 468 -1.64 -10.65 -9.31
CA ASP A 468 -0.81 -11.86 -9.17
C ASP A 468 0.46 -11.57 -8.38
N TYR A 469 1.19 -10.51 -8.75
CA TYR A 469 2.32 -10.06 -7.96
C TYR A 469 2.55 -8.56 -8.08
N VAL A 470 3.25 -8.04 -7.07
CA VAL A 470 3.85 -6.71 -7.08
C VAL A 470 5.34 -6.85 -6.84
N ARG A 471 6.14 -6.10 -7.59
CA ARG A 471 7.59 -6.02 -7.38
C ARG A 471 8.08 -4.59 -7.57
N ILE A 472 8.92 -4.12 -6.66
CA ILE A 472 9.57 -2.81 -6.73
C ILE A 472 11.08 -3.02 -6.68
N ARG A 473 11.79 -2.52 -7.69
CA ARG A 473 13.26 -2.61 -7.82
C ARG A 473 13.92 -1.25 -7.82
N ALA A 474 15.08 -1.17 -7.20
CA ALA A 474 15.91 0.02 -7.15
C ALA A 474 16.72 0.22 -8.44
N ILE A 475 16.92 1.49 -8.85
CA ILE A 475 17.57 1.87 -10.13
C ILE A 475 18.69 2.90 -10.01
#